data_AF-A0A259LTW2-F1
#
_entry.id   AF-A0A259LTW2-F1
#
_cell.length_a   1.000
_cell.length_b   1.000
_cell.length_c   1.000
_cell.angle_alpha   90.00
_cell.angle_beta   90.00
_cell.angle_gamma   90.00
#
_symmetry.space_group_name_H-M   'P 1'
#
loop_
_entity.id
_entity.type
_entity.pdbx_description
1 polymer ?
#
loop_
_entity_poly.entity_id
_entity_poly.type
_entity_poly.pdbx_seq_one_letter_code
_entity_poly.pdbx_strand_id
1 'polypeptide(L)'
;MKPFATAAHCALSALMMCGAASAQSAQSVNAAFQEGWALGVSPETAGEKTPCVAYWEVWRQSAERDWEQSFVDALDPAPTADKADFASYNWANEAQATYSDRDGDLSAYDSQVTVSVNQATEAYDRLMLLMPKPLKIFETLGTCQVP
;
A
#
# COMPACT_ATOMS: atom_id res chain seq x y z
N MET A 1 -15.79 -44.66 41.20
CA MET A 1 -16.12 -43.48 42.02
C MET A 1 -15.13 -42.38 41.67
N LYS A 2 -15.59 -41.29 41.04
CA LYS A 2 -14.97 -39.94 41.16
C LYS A 2 -15.56 -39.32 42.44
N PRO A 3 -14.93 -38.36 43.16
CA PRO A 3 -14.56 -37.08 42.54
C PRO A 3 -13.53 -36.10 43.23
N PHE A 4 -13.30 -34.97 42.53
CA PHE A 4 -12.88 -33.59 42.96
C PHE A 4 -11.46 -33.40 43.55
N ALA A 5 -10.72 -32.29 43.36
CA ALA A 5 -10.93 -31.01 42.67
C ALA A 5 -9.59 -30.21 42.60
N THR A 6 -9.33 -29.60 41.44
CA THR A 6 -9.00 -28.17 41.22
C THR A 6 -7.76 -27.51 41.86
N ALA A 7 -6.83 -27.08 41.00
CA ALA A 7 -6.11 -25.79 40.98
C ALA A 7 -5.08 -25.83 39.82
N ALA A 8 -4.71 -24.79 39.09
CA ALA A 8 -5.17 -23.43 38.90
C ALA A 8 -4.25 -22.86 37.78
N HIS A 9 -4.83 -22.05 36.90
CA HIS A 9 -4.21 -20.85 36.31
C HIS A 9 -2.80 -20.94 35.69
N CYS A 10 -2.75 -20.87 34.35
CA CYS A 10 -2.05 -19.83 33.58
C CYS A 10 -1.76 -20.34 32.16
N ALA A 11 -2.70 -20.18 31.22
CA ALA A 11 -2.36 -20.20 29.78
C ALA A 11 -3.44 -19.59 28.88
N LEU A 12 -4.46 -18.91 29.41
CA LEU A 12 -5.32 -18.05 28.61
C LEU A 12 -4.84 -16.61 28.78
N SER A 13 -4.73 -15.88 27.66
CA SER A 13 -4.46 -14.44 27.54
C SER A 13 -3.04 -13.99 27.13
N ALA A 14 -2.41 -14.67 26.16
CA ALA A 14 -1.23 -14.11 25.47
C ALA A 14 -1.35 -14.07 23.93
N LEU A 15 -2.54 -14.30 23.38
CA LEU A 15 -2.80 -14.18 21.94
C LEU A 15 -3.71 -12.99 21.70
N MET A 16 -3.40 -12.23 20.65
CA MET A 16 -4.24 -11.19 20.03
C MET A 16 -4.03 -9.74 20.48
N MET A 17 -2.79 -9.28 20.47
CA MET A 17 -2.49 -7.92 19.99
C MET A 17 -1.41 -7.96 18.89
N CYS A 18 -1.59 -8.89 17.97
CA CYS A 18 -0.95 -8.82 16.66
C CYS A 18 -1.74 -7.77 15.87
N GLY A 19 -1.20 -6.54 15.76
CA GLY A 19 -1.79 -5.48 14.94
C GLY A 19 -1.96 -5.94 13.50
N ALA A 20 -2.91 -5.40 12.74
CA ALA A 20 -3.23 -5.91 11.40
C ALA A 20 -2.05 -5.95 10.40
N ALA A 21 -0.99 -5.15 10.60
CA ALA A 21 0.28 -5.28 9.88
C ALA A 21 0.92 -6.68 10.05
N SER A 22 0.70 -7.36 11.18
CA SER A 22 1.16 -8.73 11.43
C SER A 22 0.26 -9.83 10.86
N ALA A 23 -0.91 -9.48 10.31
CA ALA A 23 -1.81 -10.44 9.68
C ALA A 23 -1.51 -10.66 8.18
N GLN A 24 -0.85 -9.70 7.54
CA GLN A 24 -0.37 -9.84 6.15
C GLN A 24 1.10 -10.24 6.17
N SER A 25 1.47 -11.20 5.31
CA SER A 25 2.87 -11.59 5.16
C SER A 25 3.50 -10.82 4.03
N ALA A 26 4.82 -10.58 4.10
CA ALA A 26 5.55 -9.99 2.98
C ALA A 26 5.35 -10.82 1.69
N GLN A 27 5.19 -12.14 1.82
CA GLN A 27 4.88 -13.03 0.70
C GLN A 27 3.53 -12.71 0.03
N SER A 28 2.45 -12.45 0.80
CA SER A 28 1.14 -12.13 0.20
C SER A 28 1.16 -10.74 -0.45
N VAL A 29 1.88 -9.79 0.15
CA VAL A 29 2.10 -8.47 -0.41
C VAL A 29 2.90 -8.53 -1.72
N ASN A 30 4.03 -9.24 -1.73
CA ASN A 30 4.83 -9.42 -2.95
C ASN A 30 4.00 -10.11 -4.03
N ALA A 31 3.23 -11.16 -3.71
CA ALA A 31 2.37 -11.83 -4.68
C ALA A 31 1.35 -10.87 -5.32
N ALA A 32 0.64 -10.08 -4.51
CA ALA A 32 -0.33 -9.10 -5.01
C ALA A 32 0.33 -8.01 -5.87
N PHE A 33 1.52 -7.55 -5.47
CA PHE A 33 2.32 -6.63 -6.27
C PHE A 33 2.68 -7.24 -7.63
N GLN A 34 3.19 -8.48 -7.64
CA GLN A 34 3.54 -9.19 -8.88
C GLN A 34 2.32 -9.43 -9.77
N GLU A 35 1.15 -9.74 -9.20
CA GLU A 35 -0.10 -9.85 -9.95
C GLU A 35 -0.45 -8.55 -10.68
N GLY A 36 -0.32 -7.40 -10.01
CA GLY A 36 -0.52 -6.09 -10.60
C GLY A 36 0.49 -5.81 -11.72
N TRP A 37 1.77 -6.06 -11.47
CA TRP A 37 2.83 -5.82 -12.45
C TRP A 37 2.70 -6.72 -13.69
N ALA A 38 2.29 -7.97 -13.50
CA ALA A 38 2.08 -8.94 -14.57
C ALA A 38 0.92 -8.57 -15.52
N LEU A 39 0.04 -7.64 -15.15
CA LEU A 39 -0.97 -7.11 -16.08
C LEU A 39 -0.33 -6.40 -17.28
N GLY A 40 0.90 -5.90 -17.14
CA GLY A 40 1.64 -5.27 -18.23
C GLY A 40 1.00 -4.00 -18.78
N VAL A 41 0.05 -3.42 -18.03
CA VAL A 41 -0.57 -2.14 -18.36
C VAL A 41 0.19 -1.04 -17.65
N SER A 42 0.52 0.03 -18.38
CA SER A 42 1.17 1.22 -17.82
C SER A 42 0.20 2.40 -17.93
N PRO A 43 0.06 3.23 -16.89
CA PRO A 43 -0.76 4.45 -16.94
C PRO A 43 -0.37 5.37 -18.10
N GLU A 44 -1.31 5.68 -19.00
CA GLU A 44 -1.03 6.50 -20.19
C GLU A 44 -1.51 7.95 -19.98
N THR A 45 -2.73 8.10 -19.47
CA THR A 45 -3.38 9.40 -19.30
C THR A 45 -3.02 10.05 -17.96
N ALA A 46 -3.18 11.38 -17.90
CA ALA A 46 -2.98 12.13 -16.67
C ALA A 46 -3.84 11.58 -15.51
N GLY A 47 -5.11 11.24 -15.80
CA GLY A 47 -6.04 10.69 -14.82
C GLY A 47 -5.68 9.27 -14.35
N GLU A 48 -4.93 8.49 -15.12
CA GLU A 48 -4.42 7.18 -14.71
C GLU A 48 -3.10 7.27 -13.94
N LYS A 49 -2.26 8.26 -14.26
CA LYS A 49 -0.98 8.51 -13.58
C LYS A 49 -1.16 9.06 -12.16
N THR A 50 -2.16 9.92 -11.95
CA THR A 50 -2.39 10.54 -10.63
C THR A 50 -2.71 9.54 -9.51
N PRO A 51 -3.52 8.49 -9.73
CA PRO A 51 -3.63 7.37 -8.80
C PRO A 51 -2.29 6.74 -8.44
N CYS A 52 -1.38 6.56 -9.40
CA CYS A 52 -0.07 5.98 -9.13
C CYS A 52 0.78 6.85 -8.20
N VAL A 53 0.74 8.17 -8.36
CA VAL A 53 1.36 9.11 -7.41
C VAL A 53 0.83 8.86 -6.01
N ALA A 54 -0.49 8.88 -5.85
CA ALA A 54 -1.14 8.78 -4.56
C ALA A 54 -0.89 7.43 -3.85
N TYR A 55 -0.97 6.31 -4.58
CA TYR A 55 -0.76 4.99 -4.00
C TYR A 55 0.70 4.79 -3.55
N TRP A 56 1.67 5.19 -4.37
CA TRP A 56 3.08 5.13 -3.99
C TRP A 56 3.39 6.03 -2.80
N GLU A 57 2.82 7.24 -2.76
CA GLU A 57 3.01 8.17 -1.66
C GLU A 57 2.43 7.68 -0.33
N VAL A 58 1.20 7.16 -0.35
CA VAL A 58 0.56 6.58 0.85
C VAL A 58 1.36 5.37 1.35
N TRP A 59 1.82 4.52 0.44
CA TRP A 59 2.66 3.38 0.80
C TRP A 59 3.99 3.82 1.40
N ARG A 60 4.71 4.75 0.75
CA ARG A 60 5.98 5.32 1.23
C ARG A 60 5.86 5.84 2.67
N GLN A 61 4.81 6.62 2.96
CA GLN A 61 4.60 7.20 4.29
C GLN A 61 4.22 6.17 5.36
N SER A 62 3.71 5.01 4.94
CA SER A 62 3.15 4.02 5.86
C SER A 62 4.05 2.81 6.07
N ALA A 63 4.86 2.42 5.08
CA ALA A 63 5.73 1.26 5.12
C ALA A 63 6.70 1.29 6.32
N GLU A 64 7.37 2.43 6.56
CA GLU A 64 8.32 2.56 7.69
C GLU A 64 7.64 2.86 9.03
N ARG A 65 6.40 3.37 8.99
CA ARG A 65 5.66 3.82 10.18
C ARG A 65 4.88 2.68 10.83
N ASP A 66 4.20 1.89 10.02
CA ASP A 66 3.16 0.96 10.48
C ASP A 66 3.60 -0.51 10.42
N TRP A 67 4.70 -0.82 9.74
CA TRP A 67 5.18 -2.18 9.53
C TRP A 67 6.49 -2.43 10.27
N GLU A 68 6.66 -3.64 10.77
CA GLU A 68 7.89 -4.05 11.42
C GLU A 68 9.04 -4.13 10.40
N GLN A 69 10.26 -3.80 10.82
CA GLN A 69 11.43 -3.86 9.93
C GLN A 69 11.62 -5.23 9.30
N SER A 70 11.35 -6.31 10.03
CA SER A 70 11.42 -7.69 9.54
C SER A 70 10.48 -7.97 8.36
N PHE A 71 9.31 -7.31 8.34
CA PHE A 71 8.39 -7.37 7.22
C PHE A 71 8.92 -6.58 6.03
N VAL A 72 9.39 -5.35 6.26
CA VAL A 72 9.94 -4.47 5.21
C VAL A 72 11.16 -5.11 4.54
N ASP A 73 12.04 -5.73 5.31
CA ASP A 73 13.23 -6.44 4.82
C ASP A 73 12.88 -7.67 3.98
N ALA A 74 11.68 -8.23 4.17
CA ALA A 74 11.18 -9.40 3.44
C ALA A 74 10.39 -9.03 2.17
N LEU A 75 10.13 -7.74 1.92
CA LEU A 75 9.49 -7.28 0.70
C LEU A 75 10.40 -7.47 -0.51
N ASP A 76 9.79 -7.64 -1.68
CA ASP A 76 10.51 -7.52 -2.94
C ASP A 76 11.18 -6.13 -3.02
N PRO A 77 12.31 -5.97 -3.73
CA PRO A 77 13.00 -4.69 -3.79
C PRO A 77 12.13 -3.54 -4.37
N ALA A 78 11.16 -3.87 -5.23
CA ALA A 78 10.32 -2.90 -5.93
C ALA A 78 9.35 -2.13 -5.01
N PRO A 79 8.62 -2.75 -4.08
CA PRO A 79 7.78 -2.03 -3.11
C PRO A 79 8.52 -1.50 -1.86
N THR A 80 9.83 -1.28 -1.89
CA THR A 80 10.55 -0.65 -0.75
C THR A 80 10.25 0.86 -0.64
N ALA A 81 10.45 1.45 0.53
CA ALA A 81 10.18 2.88 0.76
C ALA A 81 10.98 3.80 -0.19
N ASP A 82 12.26 3.52 -0.42
CA ASP A 82 13.11 4.25 -1.38
C ASP A 82 12.57 4.16 -2.82
N LYS A 83 12.07 2.98 -3.21
CA LYS A 83 11.47 2.80 -4.54
C LYS A 83 10.10 3.45 -4.65
N ALA A 84 9.35 3.49 -3.55
CA ALA A 84 8.08 4.19 -3.47
C ALA A 84 8.25 5.70 -3.64
N ASP A 85 9.28 6.30 -3.04
CA ASP A 85 9.62 7.71 -3.23
C ASP A 85 9.94 8.02 -4.71
N PHE A 86 10.83 7.23 -5.31
CA PHE A 86 11.16 7.36 -6.72
C PHE A 86 9.94 7.22 -7.63
N ALA A 87 9.11 6.20 -7.40
CA ALA A 87 7.93 5.94 -8.22
C ALA A 87 6.87 7.05 -8.09
N SER A 88 6.59 7.51 -6.87
CA SER A 88 5.70 8.65 -6.59
C SER A 88 6.17 9.90 -7.35
N TYR A 89 7.46 10.24 -7.24
CA TYR A 89 8.06 11.38 -7.92
C TYR A 89 8.01 11.26 -9.44
N ASN A 90 8.34 10.09 -10.00
CA ASN A 90 8.32 9.87 -11.45
C ASN A 90 6.90 10.07 -12.01
N TRP A 91 5.90 9.43 -11.40
CA TRP A 91 4.52 9.60 -11.83
C TRP A 91 4.00 11.02 -11.66
N ALA A 92 4.45 11.74 -10.63
CA ALA A 92 4.07 13.13 -10.42
C ALA A 92 4.58 14.02 -11.57
N ASN A 93 5.82 13.81 -12.01
CA ASN A 93 6.38 14.54 -13.15
C ASN A 93 5.63 14.22 -14.45
N GLU A 94 5.36 12.94 -14.71
CA GLU A 94 4.63 12.53 -15.92
C GLU A 94 3.18 13.02 -15.95
N ALA A 95 2.50 13.00 -14.79
CA ALA A 95 1.14 13.51 -14.65
C ALA A 95 1.13 15.03 -14.85
N GLN A 96 2.01 15.77 -14.18
CA GLN A 96 2.12 17.23 -14.32
C GLN A 96 2.42 17.65 -15.76
N ALA A 97 3.33 16.96 -16.45
CA ALA A 97 3.61 17.22 -17.87
C ALA A 97 2.39 17.01 -18.78
N THR A 98 1.44 16.17 -18.35
CA THR A 98 0.19 15.93 -19.09
C THR A 98 -0.90 16.94 -18.73
N TYR A 99 -0.90 17.47 -17.49
CA TYR A 99 -1.85 18.48 -17.02
C TYR A 99 -1.41 19.92 -17.32
N SER A 100 -0.12 20.18 -17.50
CA SER A 100 0.40 21.54 -17.68
C SER A 100 -0.18 22.16 -18.95
N ASP A 101 -0.94 23.23 -18.78
CA ASP A 101 -1.37 24.08 -19.88
C ASP A 101 -0.27 25.10 -20.26
N ARG A 102 -0.60 26.04 -21.15
CA ARG A 102 0.35 27.07 -21.61
C ARG A 102 0.83 28.02 -20.52
N ASP A 103 0.08 28.16 -19.43
CA ASP A 103 0.38 29.08 -18.34
C ASP A 103 1.00 28.35 -17.13
N GLY A 104 1.11 27.02 -17.20
CA GLY A 104 1.64 26.19 -16.13
C GLY A 104 0.66 26.00 -14.97
N ASP A 105 -0.65 26.14 -15.19
CA ASP A 105 -1.64 25.88 -14.16
C ASP A 105 -1.71 24.38 -13.85
N LEU A 106 -1.52 24.04 -12.57
CA LEU A 106 -1.57 22.67 -12.04
C LEU A 106 -2.79 22.45 -11.13
N SER A 107 -3.74 23.38 -11.05
CA SER A 107 -4.93 23.27 -10.19
C SER A 107 -5.75 22.00 -10.45
N ALA A 108 -5.86 21.60 -11.73
CA ALA A 108 -6.52 20.34 -12.13
C ALA A 108 -5.74 19.10 -11.66
N TYR A 109 -4.41 19.15 -11.69
CA TYR A 109 -3.54 18.11 -11.15
C TYR A 109 -3.70 18.00 -9.64
N ASP A 110 -3.59 19.12 -8.91
CA ASP A 110 -3.70 19.15 -7.45
C ASP A 110 -5.06 18.62 -6.95
N SER A 111 -6.14 18.99 -7.64
CA SER A 111 -7.48 18.49 -7.37
C SER A 111 -7.55 16.96 -7.56
N GLN A 112 -6.98 16.45 -8.65
CA GLN A 112 -7.00 15.02 -8.94
C GLN A 112 -6.11 14.22 -7.97
N VAL A 113 -4.95 14.76 -7.57
CA VAL A 113 -4.07 14.15 -6.56
C VAL A 113 -4.83 14.03 -5.25
N THR A 114 -5.52 15.09 -4.82
CA THR A 114 -6.32 15.07 -3.57
C THR A 114 -7.36 13.96 -3.58
N VAL A 115 -8.11 13.81 -4.68
CA VAL A 115 -9.10 12.71 -4.83
C VAL A 115 -8.41 11.35 -4.77
N SER A 116 -7.27 11.22 -5.44
CA SER A 116 -6.52 9.96 -5.53
C SER A 116 -5.90 9.57 -4.18
N VAL A 117 -5.45 10.54 -3.38
CA VAL A 117 -4.93 10.32 -2.01
C VAL A 117 -6.02 9.78 -1.10
N ASN A 118 -7.25 10.28 -1.19
CA ASN A 118 -8.37 9.72 -0.43
C ASN A 118 -8.60 8.25 -0.79
N GLN A 119 -8.59 7.91 -2.09
CA GLN A 119 -8.75 6.53 -2.55
C GLN A 119 -7.60 5.61 -2.11
N ALA A 120 -6.36 6.09 -2.19
CA ALA A 120 -5.18 5.37 -1.73
C ALA A 120 -5.21 5.13 -0.21
N THR A 121 -5.62 6.14 0.55
CA THR A 121 -5.81 6.04 2.01
C THR A 121 -6.90 5.03 2.35
N GLU A 122 -8.05 5.06 1.68
CA GLU A 122 -9.10 4.05 1.86
C GLU A 122 -8.61 2.63 1.52
N ALA A 123 -7.79 2.48 0.47
CA ALA A 123 -7.20 1.19 0.12
C ALA A 123 -6.21 0.71 1.19
N TYR A 124 -5.44 1.62 1.77
CA TYR A 124 -4.56 1.34 2.90
C TYR A 124 -5.33 0.99 4.17
N ASP A 125 -6.40 1.71 4.49
CA ASP A 125 -7.27 1.40 5.63
C ASP A 125 -7.89 0.01 5.48
N ARG A 126 -8.28 -0.39 4.26
CA ARG A 126 -8.77 -1.75 4.00
C ARG A 126 -7.72 -2.81 4.26
N LEU A 127 -6.46 -2.56 3.92
CA LEU A 127 -5.32 -3.42 4.25
C LEU A 127 -5.20 -3.54 5.78
N MET A 128 -5.19 -2.41 6.49
CA MET A 128 -5.00 -2.33 7.93
C MET A 128 -6.21 -2.79 8.75
N LEU A 129 -7.40 -2.88 8.17
CA LEU A 129 -8.60 -3.38 8.85
C LEU A 129 -8.97 -4.80 8.40
N LEU A 130 -8.14 -5.43 7.55
CA LEU A 130 -8.40 -6.73 6.93
C LEU A 130 -9.80 -6.80 6.29
N MET A 131 -10.22 -5.68 5.72
CA MET A 131 -11.50 -5.56 5.02
C MET A 131 -11.44 -6.34 3.69
N PRO A 132 -12.58 -6.59 3.04
CA PRO A 132 -12.60 -7.24 1.73
C PRO A 132 -11.64 -6.57 0.74
N LYS A 133 -10.84 -7.41 0.05
CA LYS A 133 -9.75 -7.02 -0.86
C LYS A 133 -8.63 -6.20 -0.20
N PRO A 134 -8.02 -6.71 0.90
CA PRO A 134 -7.05 -5.93 1.67
C PRO A 134 -5.75 -5.67 0.87
N LEU A 135 -5.40 -6.54 -0.08
CA LEU A 135 -4.18 -6.43 -0.87
C LEU A 135 -4.33 -5.56 -2.14
N LYS A 136 -5.49 -4.91 -2.33
CA LYS A 136 -5.75 -4.12 -3.54
C LYS A 136 -4.76 -2.97 -3.73
N ILE A 137 -4.27 -2.39 -2.63
CA ILE A 137 -3.22 -1.38 -2.69
C ILE A 137 -1.97 -1.90 -3.39
N PHE A 138 -1.53 -3.13 -3.11
CA PHE A 138 -0.34 -3.71 -3.70
C PHE A 138 -0.55 -4.14 -5.16
N GLU A 139 -1.73 -4.63 -5.53
CA GLU A 139 -2.08 -4.83 -6.94
C GLU A 139 -1.97 -3.52 -7.74
N THR A 140 -2.45 -2.40 -7.17
CA THR A 140 -2.34 -1.09 -7.80
C THR A 140 -0.89 -0.63 -7.88
N LEU A 141 -0.10 -0.78 -6.81
CA LEU A 141 1.34 -0.44 -6.82
C LEU A 141 2.09 -1.22 -7.90
N GLY A 142 1.80 -2.52 -8.07
CA GLY A 142 2.37 -3.33 -9.14
C GLY A 142 2.00 -2.83 -10.53
N THR A 143 0.73 -2.45 -10.74
CA THR A 143 0.28 -1.83 -12.00
C THR A 143 0.99 -0.50 -12.27
N CYS A 144 1.25 0.25 -11.20
CA CYS A 144 1.95 1.53 -11.21
C CYS A 144 3.48 1.38 -11.13
N GLN A 145 4.04 0.19 -11.35
CA GLN A 145 5.48 0.01 -11.29
C GLN A 145 6.15 0.80 -12.43
N VAL A 146 7.12 1.64 -12.07
CA VAL A 146 7.95 2.35 -13.05
C VAL A 146 8.95 1.35 -13.66
N PRO A 147 9.07 1.28 -15.00
CA PRO A 147 10.00 0.37 -15.69
C PRO A 147 11.49 0.69 -15.44
#